data_AF-A0A965GF55-F1
#
_entry.id   AF-A0A965GF55-F1
#
_cell.length_a   1.000
_cell.length_b   1.000
_cell.length_c   1.000
_cell.angle_alpha   90.00
_cell.angle_beta   90.00
_cell.angle_gamma   90.00
#
_symmetry.space_group_name_H-M   'P 1'
#
loop_
_entity.id
_entity.type
_entity.pdbx_description
1 polymer ?
#
loop_
_entity_poly.entity_id
_entity_poly.type
_entity_poly.pdbx_seq_one_letter_code
_entity_poly.pdbx_strand_id
1 'polypeptide(L)'
;MNEFLGWAHSLATAFRFARPWWLLLLAVLPWFWWIARPANADLPTGGGAFPAGRGTSLGRAPAGSRNAGSLRPAPSPPYLNAPLSLVGRLAMRSVIVVTTVLGIAGLTVAAPVAGVATVFLIDTSASIPADVQAGAMGFATAALDARGPDDLGGIVTFARGAHIDTPLGHRDP
;
A
#
# COMPACT_ATOMS: atom_id res chain seq x y z
N MET A 1 -17.20 2.28 26.28
CA MET A 1 -17.41 1.48 25.05
C MET A 1 -17.71 2.34 23.81
N ASN A 2 -18.02 3.63 23.99
CA ASN A 2 -18.50 4.50 22.91
C ASN A 2 -17.35 5.15 22.11
N GLU A 3 -16.18 5.36 22.74
CA GLU A 3 -15.00 5.92 22.06
C GLU A 3 -14.36 4.97 21.04
N PHE A 4 -14.41 3.65 21.30
CA PHE A 4 -13.88 2.64 20.38
C PHE A 4 -14.73 2.56 19.09
N LEU A 5 -16.05 2.75 19.21
CA LEU A 5 -16.96 2.87 18.07
C LEU A 5 -16.73 4.17 17.29
N GLY A 6 -16.44 5.29 17.97
CA GLY A 6 -16.08 6.56 17.32
C GLY A 6 -14.78 6.47 16.51
N TRP A 7 -13.74 5.86 17.08
CA TRP A 7 -12.47 5.63 16.38
C TRP A 7 -12.62 4.64 15.21
N ALA A 8 -13.41 3.58 15.37
CA ALA A 8 -13.67 2.64 14.28
C ALA A 8 -14.45 3.28 13.11
N HIS A 9 -15.39 4.19 13.38
CA HIS A 9 -16.10 4.92 12.33
C HIS A 9 -15.20 5.90 11.60
N SER A 10 -14.31 6.63 12.29
CA SER A 10 -13.39 7.57 11.62
C SER A 10 -12.36 6.86 10.73
N LEU A 11 -11.90 5.68 11.14
CA LEU A 11 -11.05 4.85 10.29
C LEU A 11 -11.79 4.26 9.09
N ALA A 12 -13.05 3.87 9.26
CA ALA A 12 -13.86 3.32 8.18
C ALA A 12 -14.16 4.36 7.09
N THR A 13 -14.31 5.65 7.41
CA THR A 13 -14.46 6.72 6.41
C THR A 13 -13.15 7.09 5.70
N ALA A 14 -12.01 6.84 6.34
CA ALA A 14 -10.70 7.22 5.80
C ALA A 14 -10.26 6.35 4.61
N PHE A 15 -10.69 5.09 4.53
CA PHE A 15 -10.26 4.18 3.47
C PHE A 15 -11.37 4.02 2.42
N ARG A 16 -11.18 4.67 1.28
CA ARG A 16 -12.05 4.48 0.12
C ARG A 16 -11.33 3.63 -0.92
N PHE A 17 -12.02 2.59 -1.38
CA PHE A 17 -11.58 1.74 -2.49
C PHE A 17 -12.43 2.05 -3.72
N ALA A 18 -11.79 2.45 -4.81
CA ALA A 18 -12.49 2.65 -6.07
C ALA A 18 -13.11 1.34 -6.59
N ARG A 19 -12.48 0.19 -6.29
CA ARG A 19 -12.92 -1.13 -6.73
C ARG A 19 -12.67 -2.19 -5.64
N PRO A 20 -13.55 -2.31 -4.63
CA PRO A 20 -13.31 -3.15 -3.46
C PRO A 20 -13.19 -4.65 -3.77
N TRP A 21 -13.75 -5.10 -4.90
CA TRP A 21 -13.68 -6.50 -5.32
C TRP A 21 -12.25 -6.98 -5.64
N TRP A 22 -11.30 -6.08 -5.93
CA TRP A 22 -9.89 -6.45 -6.11
C TRP A 22 -9.25 -6.95 -4.80
N LEU A 23 -9.81 -6.61 -3.64
CA LEU A 23 -9.37 -7.16 -2.36
C LEU A 23 -9.56 -8.69 -2.29
N LEU A 24 -10.46 -9.26 -3.10
CA LEU A 24 -10.60 -10.71 -3.21
C LEU A 24 -9.33 -11.38 -3.77
N LEU A 25 -8.49 -10.66 -4.52
CA LEU A 25 -7.19 -11.20 -4.96
C LEU A 25 -6.21 -11.39 -3.80
N LEU A 26 -6.34 -10.64 -2.70
CA LEU A 26 -5.55 -10.92 -1.49
C LEU A 26 -5.88 -12.29 -0.90
N ALA A 27 -7.11 -12.79 -1.09
CA ALA A 27 -7.49 -14.14 -0.65
C ALA A 27 -6.81 -15.26 -1.47
N VAL A 28 -6.25 -14.94 -2.64
CA VAL A 28 -5.48 -15.89 -3.48
C VAL A 28 -4.00 -15.96 -3.05
N LEU A 29 -3.52 -14.98 -2.29
CA LEU A 29 -2.13 -14.89 -1.84
C LEU A 29 -1.71 -16.06 -0.91
N PRO A 30 -2.53 -16.50 0.06
CA PRO A 30 -2.27 -17.70 0.86
C PRO A 30 -2.24 -18.98 0.02
N TRP A 31 -3.08 -19.05 -1.02
CA TRP A 31 -3.12 -20.19 -1.95
C TRP A 31 -1.81 -20.28 -2.76
N PHE A 32 -1.34 -19.14 -3.27
CA PHE A 32 -0.05 -19.05 -3.94
C PHE A 32 1.11 -19.38 -3.01
N TRP A 33 1.04 -18.97 -1.75
CA TRP A 33 2.04 -19.31 -0.73
C TRP A 33 2.05 -20.80 -0.40
N TRP A 34 0.89 -21.46 -0.40
CA TRP A 34 0.76 -22.90 -0.21
C TRP A 34 1.35 -23.70 -1.38
N ILE A 35 1.10 -23.29 -2.63
CA ILE A 35 1.68 -23.93 -3.83
C ILE A 35 3.19 -23.67 -3.93
N ALA A 36 3.62 -22.45 -3.59
CA ALA A 36 5.03 -22.07 -3.64
C ALA A 36 5.83 -22.60 -2.45
N ARG A 37 5.22 -23.35 -1.51
CA ARG A 37 6.01 -24.11 -0.54
C ARG A 37 6.89 -25.04 -1.36
N PRO A 38 8.23 -24.90 -1.29
CA PRO A 38 9.09 -25.89 -1.90
C PRO A 38 8.71 -27.21 -1.24
N ALA A 39 8.13 -28.13 -2.02
CA ALA A 39 8.25 -29.53 -1.70
C ALA A 39 9.75 -29.74 -1.67
N ASN A 40 10.34 -29.71 -0.47
CA ASN A 40 11.70 -30.17 -0.24
C ASN A 40 11.64 -31.67 -0.54
N ALA A 41 11.58 -32.01 -1.82
CA ALA A 41 11.81 -33.34 -2.31
C ALA A 41 13.25 -33.59 -1.95
N ASP A 42 13.41 -34.41 -0.91
CA ASP A 42 14.60 -35.17 -0.58
C ASP A 42 15.52 -35.27 -1.79
N LEU A 43 16.49 -34.37 -1.88
CA LEU A 43 17.68 -34.67 -2.64
C LEU A 43 18.39 -35.69 -1.77
N PRO A 44 18.52 -36.97 -2.19
CA PRO A 44 19.50 -37.80 -1.56
C PRO A 44 20.80 -37.04 -1.75
N THR A 45 21.41 -36.63 -0.65
CA THR A 45 22.83 -36.30 -0.58
C THR A 45 23.57 -37.60 -0.88
N GLY A 46 23.50 -37.99 -2.15
CA GLY A 46 24.06 -39.20 -2.70
C GLY A 46 25.56 -39.06 -2.66
N GLY A 47 26.14 -39.43 -1.52
CA GLY A 47 27.42 -40.10 -1.47
C GLY A 47 27.32 -41.38 -2.29
N GLY A 48 27.28 -41.23 -3.62
CA GLY A 48 27.45 -42.32 -4.57
C GLY A 48 28.92 -42.68 -4.56
N ALA A 49 29.30 -43.58 -3.64
CA ALA A 49 30.51 -44.36 -3.79
C ALA A 49 30.45 -45.05 -5.16
N PHE A 50 31.28 -44.60 -6.10
CA PHE A 50 31.48 -45.27 -7.37
C PHE A 50 32.00 -46.69 -7.09
N PRO A 51 31.31 -47.76 -7.54
CA PRO A 51 31.79 -49.11 -7.34
C PRO A 51 33.04 -49.32 -8.19
N ALA A 52 34.07 -49.85 -7.53
CA ALA A 52 35.38 -50.17 -8.08
C ALA A 52 35.28 -51.05 -9.34
N GLY A 53 35.61 -50.45 -10.49
CA GLY A 53 35.91 -51.18 -11.72
C GLY A 53 37.27 -51.86 -11.62
N ARG A 54 37.25 -53.20 -11.66
CA ARG A 54 38.38 -54.11 -11.58
C ARG A 54 38.97 -54.39 -12.97
N GLY A 55 40.28 -54.19 -13.11
CA GLY A 55 41.17 -54.77 -14.14
C GLY A 55 41.40 -53.88 -15.38
N THR A 56 42.55 -53.78 -16.03
CA THR A 56 43.89 -54.40 -15.92
C THR A 56 44.79 -53.66 -16.92
N SER A 57 45.99 -53.20 -16.56
CA SER A 57 47.21 -53.32 -17.39
C SER A 57 48.41 -52.59 -16.78
N LEU A 58 49.34 -53.41 -16.28
CA LEU A 58 50.81 -53.29 -16.34
C LEU A 58 51.41 -51.94 -16.77
N GLY A 59 52.11 -51.29 -15.83
CA GLY A 59 53.11 -50.25 -16.09
C GLY A 59 54.01 -50.07 -14.87
N ARG A 60 55.26 -50.53 -14.98
CA ARG A 60 56.30 -50.61 -13.93
C ARG A 60 57.14 -49.33 -13.89
N ALA A 61 57.14 -48.64 -12.73
CA ALA A 61 58.21 -47.84 -12.06
C ALA A 61 58.84 -46.60 -12.79
N PRO A 62 59.50 -45.63 -12.11
CA PRO A 62 60.04 -45.69 -10.74
C PRO A 62 59.81 -44.46 -9.83
N ALA A 63 60.25 -44.64 -8.59
CA ALA A 63 60.26 -43.72 -7.48
C ALA A 63 60.90 -42.35 -7.82
N GLY A 64 60.14 -41.29 -7.55
CA GLY A 64 60.57 -39.90 -7.62
C GLY A 64 59.91 -39.11 -6.50
N SER A 65 60.58 -39.11 -5.35
CA SER A 65 60.34 -38.23 -4.20
C SER A 65 60.31 -36.76 -4.63
N ARG A 66 59.23 -36.05 -4.29
CA ARG A 66 59.25 -34.71 -3.65
C ARG A 66 57.85 -34.18 -3.32
N ASN A 67 57.47 -34.33 -2.05
CA ASN A 67 56.62 -33.45 -1.24
C ASN A 67 55.68 -32.49 -1.99
N ALA A 68 54.54 -33.00 -2.43
CA ALA A 68 53.36 -32.19 -2.64
C ALA A 68 52.79 -31.83 -1.27
N GLY A 69 53.15 -30.64 -0.77
CA GLY A 69 52.43 -29.95 0.29
C GLY A 69 51.00 -29.70 -0.16
N SER A 70 50.16 -30.72 -0.05
CA SER A 70 48.73 -30.64 -0.23
C SER A 70 48.16 -29.84 0.93
N LEU A 71 48.14 -28.51 0.77
CA LEU A 71 47.18 -27.69 1.47
C LEU A 71 45.80 -28.26 1.13
N ARG A 72 45.26 -29.09 2.02
CA ARG A 72 43.85 -29.41 2.02
C ARG A 72 43.11 -28.07 1.97
N PRO A 73 42.30 -27.79 0.94
CA PRO A 73 41.38 -26.66 1.05
C PRO A 73 40.53 -26.93 2.29
N ALA A 74 40.61 -26.04 3.27
CA ALA A 74 39.74 -26.10 4.44
C ALA A 74 38.30 -26.22 3.94
N PRO A 75 37.45 -27.08 4.53
CA PRO A 75 36.04 -27.11 4.19
C PRO A 75 35.50 -25.70 4.39
N SER A 76 35.03 -25.08 3.31
CA SER A 76 34.33 -23.81 3.36
C SER A 76 33.21 -23.95 4.40
N PRO A 77 33.06 -23.02 5.36
CA PRO A 77 32.05 -23.14 6.40
C PRO A 77 30.67 -23.27 5.75
N PRO A 78 29.87 -24.28 6.14
CA PRO A 78 28.57 -24.51 5.57
C PRO A 78 27.61 -23.43 6.07
N TYR A 79 27.22 -22.52 5.18
CA TYR A 79 25.89 -21.91 5.12
C TYR A 79 25.25 -21.50 6.47
N LEU A 80 25.92 -20.69 7.29
CA LEU A 80 25.38 -20.27 8.59
C LEU A 80 24.18 -19.28 8.50
N ASN A 81 23.61 -19.06 7.33
CA ASN A 81 22.61 -18.03 7.06
C ASN A 81 21.61 -18.40 5.94
N ALA A 82 21.45 -19.68 5.63
CA ALA A 82 20.51 -20.15 4.60
C ALA A 82 19.00 -19.87 4.89
N PRO A 83 18.46 -20.04 6.12
CA PRO A 83 17.00 -19.94 6.30
C PRO A 83 16.48 -18.50 6.32
N LEU A 84 17.25 -17.53 6.84
CA LEU A 84 16.84 -16.11 6.87
C LEU A 84 16.70 -15.51 5.47
N SER A 85 17.54 -15.93 4.52
CA SER A 85 17.48 -15.45 3.14
C SER A 85 16.23 -15.92 2.40
N LEU A 86 15.66 -17.06 2.78
CA LEU A 86 14.46 -17.61 2.15
C LEU A 86 13.21 -16.90 2.68
N VAL A 87 13.12 -16.71 3.99
CA VAL A 87 12.04 -15.93 4.62
C VAL A 87 12.04 -14.49 4.12
N GLY A 88 13.21 -13.84 4.04
CA GLY A 88 13.34 -12.47 3.52
C GLY A 88 12.88 -12.34 2.06
N ARG A 89 13.23 -13.30 1.20
CA ARG A 89 12.79 -13.33 -0.20
C ARG A 89 11.28 -13.52 -0.34
N LEU A 90 10.68 -14.39 0.48
CA LEU A 90 9.23 -14.58 0.49
C LEU A 90 8.50 -13.35 1.03
N ALA A 91 9.00 -12.75 2.11
CA ALA A 91 8.41 -11.54 2.68
C ALA A 91 8.40 -10.39 1.66
N MET A 92 9.52 -10.15 0.97
CA MET A 92 9.61 -9.10 -0.06
C MET A 92 8.61 -9.34 -1.21
N ARG A 93 8.45 -10.58 -1.66
CA ARG A 93 7.46 -10.94 -2.69
C ARG A 93 6.04 -10.69 -2.21
N SER A 94 5.71 -11.07 -0.98
CA SER A 94 4.40 -10.79 -0.40
C SER A 94 4.12 -9.29 -0.32
N VAL A 95 5.10 -8.48 0.11
CA VAL A 95 4.97 -7.01 0.15
C VAL A 95 4.70 -6.45 -1.25
N ILE A 96 5.45 -6.88 -2.27
CA ILE A 96 5.25 -6.43 -3.65
C ILE A 96 3.83 -6.76 -4.14
N VAL A 97 3.37 -7.99 -3.93
CA VAL A 97 2.03 -8.42 -4.37
C VAL A 97 0.94 -7.64 -3.61
N VAL A 98 1.05 -7.52 -2.28
CA VAL A 98 0.11 -6.77 -1.45
C VAL A 98 0.04 -5.32 -1.92
N THR A 99 1.19 -4.62 -2.02
CA THR A 99 1.23 -3.22 -2.46
C THR A 99 0.69 -3.04 -3.88
N THR A 100 0.95 -3.99 -4.79
CA THR A 100 0.40 -3.97 -6.15
C THR A 100 -1.11 -4.12 -6.14
N VAL A 101 -1.65 -5.07 -5.37
CA VAL A 101 -3.10 -5.27 -5.24
C VAL A 101 -3.76 -4.05 -4.59
N LEU A 102 -3.16 -3.47 -3.54
CA LEU A 102 -3.63 -2.24 -2.91
C LEU A 102 -3.62 -1.06 -3.90
N GLY A 103 -2.58 -0.96 -4.73
CA GLY A 103 -2.48 0.05 -5.78
C GLY A 103 -3.57 -0.09 -6.85
N ILE A 104 -3.82 -1.32 -7.34
CA ILE A 104 -4.87 -1.59 -8.33
C ILE A 104 -6.27 -1.42 -7.73
N ALA A 105 -6.46 -1.78 -6.45
CA ALA A 105 -7.72 -1.57 -5.74
C ALA A 105 -8.06 -0.09 -5.54
N GLY A 106 -7.11 0.81 -5.82
CA GLY A 106 -7.26 2.24 -5.63
C GLY A 106 -7.44 2.56 -4.16
N LEU A 107 -6.58 2.01 -3.30
CA LEU A 107 -6.54 2.37 -1.89
C LEU A 107 -6.24 3.86 -1.80
N THR A 108 -7.28 4.64 -1.50
CA THR A 108 -7.16 6.07 -1.24
C THR A 108 -7.38 6.28 0.24
N VAL A 109 -6.40 6.90 0.88
CA VAL A 109 -6.56 7.43 2.23
C VAL A 109 -7.21 8.80 2.06
N ALA A 110 -8.54 8.85 2.19
CA ALA A 110 -9.28 10.08 2.29
C ALA A 110 -8.94 10.70 3.65
N ALA A 111 -7.93 11.56 3.68
CA ALA A 111 -7.77 12.46 4.81
C ALA A 111 -9.02 13.34 4.89
N PRO A 112 -9.67 13.48 6.06
CA PRO A 112 -10.72 14.47 6.21
C PRO A 112 -10.14 15.84 5.85
N VAL A 113 -10.67 16.44 4.78
CA VAL A 113 -10.29 17.80 4.40
C VAL A 113 -11.01 18.72 5.37
N ALA A 114 -10.33 19.06 6.46
CA ALA A 114 -10.79 20.06 7.40
C ALA A 114 -10.31 21.45 6.94
N GLY A 115 -11.14 22.47 7.12
CA GLY A 115 -10.76 23.85 6.81
C GLY A 115 -11.00 24.24 5.35
N VAL A 116 -12.07 23.74 4.72
CA VAL A 116 -12.42 24.20 3.37
C VAL A 116 -13.09 25.57 3.47
N ALA A 117 -12.59 26.55 2.71
CA ALA A 117 -13.22 27.86 2.57
C ALA A 117 -14.09 27.89 1.31
N THR A 118 -15.41 27.95 1.49
CA THR A 118 -16.38 28.00 0.38
C THR A 118 -17.02 29.39 0.26
N VAL A 119 -16.83 30.06 -0.87
CA VAL A 119 -17.43 31.38 -1.13
C VAL A 119 -18.53 31.23 -2.18
N PHE A 120 -19.74 31.61 -1.82
CA PHE A 120 -20.87 31.70 -2.76
C PHE A 120 -20.89 33.06 -3.41
N LEU A 121 -20.79 33.10 -4.73
CA LEU A 121 -20.94 34.32 -5.51
C LEU A 121 -22.34 34.37 -6.11
N ILE A 122 -23.14 35.36 -5.69
CA ILE A 122 -24.54 35.51 -6.12
C ILE A 122 -24.68 36.76 -6.97
N ASP A 123 -25.23 36.60 -8.17
CA ASP A 123 -25.55 37.72 -9.07
C ASP A 123 -26.86 38.38 -8.64
N THR A 124 -26.81 39.64 -8.24
CA THR A 124 -27.94 40.48 -7.83
C THR A 124 -28.24 41.58 -8.85
N SER A 125 -27.79 41.41 -10.10
CA SER A 125 -28.06 42.35 -11.19
C SER A 125 -29.56 42.46 -11.50
N ALA A 126 -29.97 43.63 -12.00
CA ALA A 126 -31.37 43.92 -12.35
C ALA A 126 -31.93 43.04 -13.49
N SER A 127 -31.06 42.28 -14.18
CA SER A 127 -31.44 41.29 -15.19
C SER A 127 -31.90 39.96 -14.60
N ILE A 128 -31.64 39.69 -13.32
CA ILE A 128 -32.04 38.45 -12.66
C ILE A 128 -33.36 38.66 -11.92
N PRO A 129 -34.41 37.86 -12.18
CA PRO A 129 -35.68 37.91 -11.45
C PRO A 129 -35.51 37.73 -9.93
N ALA A 130 -36.30 38.46 -9.14
CA ALA A 130 -36.15 38.51 -7.68
C ALA A 130 -36.42 37.16 -6.98
N ASP A 131 -37.28 36.32 -7.56
CA ASP A 131 -37.55 34.96 -7.10
C ASP A 131 -36.32 34.05 -7.28
N VAL A 132 -35.61 34.20 -8.40
CA VAL A 132 -34.35 33.48 -8.66
C VAL A 132 -33.25 33.94 -7.70
N GLN A 133 -33.15 35.25 -7.44
CA GLN A 133 -32.21 35.78 -6.45
C GLN A 133 -32.49 35.24 -5.04
N ALA A 134 -33.76 35.24 -4.62
CA ALA A 134 -34.17 34.71 -3.32
C ALA A 134 -33.90 33.20 -3.20
N GLY A 135 -34.12 32.43 -4.26
CA GLY A 135 -33.79 31.01 -4.31
C GLY A 135 -32.29 30.73 -4.19
N ALA A 136 -31.46 31.50 -4.91
CA ALA A 136 -30.00 31.38 -4.85
C ALA A 136 -29.46 31.76 -3.46
N MET A 137 -29.98 32.82 -2.86
CA MET A 137 -29.63 33.23 -1.50
C MET A 137 -30.03 32.16 -0.48
N GLY A 138 -31.26 31.65 -0.55
CA GLY A 138 -31.73 30.59 0.34
C GLY A 138 -30.90 29.32 0.25
N PHE A 139 -30.47 28.94 -0.96
CA PHE A 139 -29.56 27.82 -1.15
C PHE A 139 -28.19 28.06 -0.52
N ALA A 140 -27.59 29.25 -0.75
CA ALA A 140 -26.28 29.59 -0.18
C ALA A 140 -26.33 29.60 1.36
N THR A 141 -27.38 30.16 1.96
CA THR A 141 -27.56 30.15 3.42
C THR A 141 -27.72 28.72 3.95
N ALA A 142 -28.57 27.90 3.35
CA ALA A 142 -28.77 26.52 3.78
C ALA A 142 -27.49 25.67 3.65
N ALA A 143 -26.69 25.89 2.60
CA ALA A 143 -25.42 25.23 2.40
C ALA A 143 -24.37 25.66 3.43
N LEU A 144 -24.35 26.95 3.80
CA LEU A 144 -23.47 27.45 4.87
C LEU A 144 -23.89 26.95 6.25
N ASP A 145 -25.18 26.78 6.51
CA ASP A 145 -25.66 26.21 7.78
C ASP A 145 -25.36 24.70 7.89
N ALA A 146 -25.19 23.99 6.77
CA ALA A 146 -24.85 22.58 6.73
C ALA A 146 -23.33 22.28 6.77
N ARG A 147 -22.46 23.30 6.85
CA ARG A 147 -21.00 23.15 6.78
C ARG A 147 -20.40 22.50 8.05
N GLY A 148 -19.20 21.92 7.92
CA GLY A 148 -18.46 21.37 9.06
C GLY A 148 -18.00 22.46 10.05
N PRO A 149 -17.77 22.13 11.34
CA PRO A 149 -17.37 23.11 12.35
C PRO A 149 -16.07 23.85 12.03
N ASP A 150 -15.16 23.18 11.30
CA ASP A 150 -13.87 23.75 10.87
C ASP A 150 -13.93 24.41 9.49
N ASP A 151 -15.07 24.31 8.77
CA ASP A 151 -15.20 24.84 7.43
C ASP A 151 -15.58 26.33 7.45
N LEU A 152 -14.90 27.11 6.62
CA LEU A 152 -15.18 28.52 6.45
C LEU A 152 -16.14 28.70 5.27
N GLY A 153 -17.02 29.68 5.38
CA GLY A 153 -17.80 30.05 4.22
C GLY A 153 -18.40 31.43 4.32
N GLY A 154 -18.64 32.01 3.15
CA GLY A 154 -19.11 33.38 3.00
C GLY A 154 -19.95 33.54 1.75
N ILE A 155 -20.70 34.63 1.71
CA ILE A 155 -21.54 35.02 0.59
C ILE A 155 -21.04 36.37 0.09
N VAL A 156 -20.80 36.46 -1.21
CA VAL A 156 -20.48 37.69 -1.93
C VAL A 156 -21.58 37.92 -2.94
N THR A 157 -22.26 39.06 -2.85
CA THR A 157 -23.23 39.49 -3.86
C THR A 157 -22.55 40.43 -4.84
N PHE A 158 -22.88 40.30 -6.13
CA PHE A 158 -22.35 41.17 -7.17
C PHE A 158 -23.48 41.72 -8.03
N ALA A 159 -23.51 43.05 -8.20
CA ALA A 159 -24.35 43.74 -9.16
C ALA A 159 -23.55 44.89 -9.81
N ARG A 160 -23.98 46.14 -9.63
CA ARG A 160 -23.21 47.32 -10.08
C ARG A 160 -21.95 47.55 -9.22
N GLY A 161 -21.86 46.87 -8.07
CA GLY A 161 -20.67 46.76 -7.22
C GLY A 161 -20.67 45.41 -6.51
N ALA A 162 -19.51 44.98 -6.01
CA ALA A 162 -19.38 43.78 -5.18
C ALA A 162 -19.63 44.13 -3.71
N HIS A 163 -20.46 43.35 -3.03
CA HIS A 163 -20.73 43.47 -1.61
C HIS A 163 -20.50 42.13 -0.91
N ILE A 164 -19.96 42.16 0.30
CA ILE A 164 -19.73 40.97 1.13
C ILE A 164 -20.90 40.88 2.10
N ASP A 165 -21.84 39.97 1.82
CA ASP A 165 -23.01 39.73 2.67
C ASP A 165 -22.63 38.94 3.93
N THR A 166 -21.71 37.99 3.80
CA THR A 166 -21.20 37.20 4.92
C THR A 166 -19.70 37.00 4.77
N PRO A 167 -18.86 37.53 5.69
CA PRO A 167 -17.43 37.39 5.61
C PRO A 167 -17.00 35.93 5.85
N LEU A 168 -15.83 35.56 5.31
CA LEU A 168 -15.18 34.30 5.64
C LEU A 168 -14.78 34.32 7.11
N GLY A 169 -15.59 33.68 7.94
CA GLY A 169 -15.39 33.66 9.38
C GLY A 169 -15.88 32.36 10.01
N HIS A 170 -15.17 31.95 11.04
CA HIS A 170 -15.70 31.01 12.03
C HIS A 170 -16.88 31.72 12.71
N ARG A 171 -18.04 31.07 12.81
CA ARG A 171 -19.10 31.61 13.69
C ARG A 171 -18.58 31.37 15.10
N ASP A 172 -18.17 32.42 15.79
CA ASP A 172 -18.01 32.32 17.24
C ASP A 172 -19.37 31.89 17.81
N PRO A 173 -19.41 30.84 18.67
CA PRO A 173 -20.64 30.26 19.19
C PRO A 173 -21.43 31.22 20.09
#